data_AF-A0A7Y2U4V3-F1
#
_entry.id   AF-A0A7Y2U4V3-F1
#
_cell.length_a   1.000
_cell.length_b   1.000
_cell.length_c   1.000
_cell.angle_alpha   90.00
_cell.angle_beta   90.00
_cell.angle_gamma   90.00
#
_symmetry.space_group_name_H-M   'P 1'
#
loop_
_entity.id
_entity.type
_entity.pdbx_description
1 polymer ?
#
loop_
_entity_poly.entity_id
_entity_poly.type
_entity_poly.pdbx_seq_one_letter_code
_entity_poly.pdbx_strand_id
1 'polypeptide(L)'
;MAQATEEADVEEPELTAAQQRRNEIAQARDAVRLERLEKQQWCDKHRKRLIEMEPARRVYTYDEDGEQVRMDDDTRVALIEESRNYLAENCP
;
A
#
# COMPACT_ATOMS: atom_id res chain seq x y z
N MET A 1 -12.96 -43.70 31.99
CA MET A 1 -13.57 -42.42 32.38
C MET A 1 -13.26 -41.44 31.26
N ALA A 2 -14.27 -41.07 30.47
CA ALA A 2 -14.11 -40.11 29.38
C ALA A 2 -14.33 -38.70 29.94
N GLN A 3 -13.37 -37.81 29.75
CA GLN A 3 -13.50 -36.39 30.08
C GLN A 3 -14.18 -35.72 28.88
N ALA A 4 -15.42 -35.26 29.07
CA ALA A 4 -16.09 -34.35 28.16
C ALA A 4 -15.51 -32.95 28.39
N THR A 5 -14.80 -32.42 27.41
CA THR A 5 -14.48 -31.00 27.36
C THR A 5 -15.74 -30.26 26.94
N GLU A 6 -16.43 -29.70 27.93
CA GLU A 6 -17.52 -28.76 27.73
C GLU A 6 -16.93 -27.51 27.05
N GLU A 7 -17.08 -27.42 25.73
CA GLU A 7 -16.85 -26.20 24.98
C GLU A 7 -17.93 -25.21 25.45
N ALA A 8 -17.52 -24.28 26.31
CA ALA A 8 -18.35 -23.15 26.69
C ALA A 8 -18.61 -22.33 25.42
N ASP A 9 -19.81 -22.49 24.86
CA ASP A 9 -20.35 -21.66 23.80
C ASP A 9 -20.43 -20.22 24.34
N VAL A 10 -19.43 -19.41 24.01
CA VAL A 10 -19.41 -17.98 24.33
C VAL A 10 -20.35 -17.33 23.31
N GLU A 11 -21.65 -17.29 23.60
CA GLU A 11 -22.60 -16.46 22.86
C GLU A 11 -22.15 -14.99 23.00
N GLU A 12 -21.49 -14.47 21.97
CA GLU A 12 -21.21 -13.03 21.88
C GLU A 12 -22.55 -12.28 21.92
N PRO A 13 -22.74 -11.34 22.86
CA PRO A 13 -24.01 -10.65 22.99
C PRO A 13 -24.33 -9.87 21.71
N GLU A 14 -25.51 -10.13 21.13
CA GLU A 14 -25.94 -9.45 19.92
C GLU A 14 -25.95 -7.92 20.14
N LEU A 15 -25.20 -7.20 19.30
CA LEU A 15 -25.12 -5.75 19.36
C LEU A 15 -26.49 -5.14 19.07
N THR A 16 -26.85 -4.10 19.83
CA THR A 16 -28.05 -3.31 19.53
C THR A 16 -27.97 -2.70 18.13
N ALA A 17 -29.12 -2.46 17.48
CA ALA A 17 -29.17 -1.82 16.17
C ALA A 17 -28.43 -0.46 16.11
N ALA A 18 -28.36 0.27 17.24
CA ALA A 18 -27.59 1.51 17.34
C ALA A 18 -26.07 1.28 17.38
N GLN A 19 -25.61 0.19 18.02
CA GLN A 19 -24.19 -0.21 18.03
C GLN A 19 -23.76 -0.74 16.68
N GLN A 20 -24.57 -1.59 16.02
CA GLN A 20 -24.30 -2.10 14.68
C GLN A 20 -24.07 -0.95 13.68
N ARG A 21 -24.99 0.03 13.64
CA ARG A 21 -24.83 1.23 12.78
C ARG A 21 -23.57 2.03 13.07
N ARG A 22 -23.17 2.18 14.35
CA ARG A 22 -21.93 2.87 14.71
C ARG A 22 -20.70 2.11 14.21
N ASN A 23 -20.72 0.78 14.31
CA ASN A 23 -19.62 -0.07 13.86
C ASN A 23 -19.49 -0.03 12.33
N GLU A 24 -20.61 -0.09 11.59
CA GLU A 24 -20.61 0.03 10.13
C GLU A 24 -20.02 1.37 9.67
N ILE A 25 -20.41 2.48 10.31
CA ILE A 25 -19.86 3.80 10.01
C ILE A 25 -18.35 3.85 10.32
N ALA A 26 -17.92 3.27 11.45
CA ALA A 26 -16.51 3.22 11.81
C ALA A 26 -15.70 2.41 10.78
N GLN A 27 -16.19 1.22 10.41
CA GLN A 27 -15.57 0.37 9.40
C GLN A 27 -15.49 1.05 8.03
N ALA A 28 -16.55 1.74 7.59
CA ALA A 28 -16.55 2.48 6.34
C ALA A 28 -15.51 3.61 6.35
N ARG A 29 -15.36 4.32 7.48
CA ARG A 29 -14.34 5.37 7.63
C ARG A 29 -12.93 4.80 7.62
N ASP A 30 -12.73 3.65 8.24
CA ASP A 30 -11.43 2.97 8.23
C ASP A 30 -11.06 2.46 6.85
N ALA A 31 -12.01 1.89 6.09
CA ALA A 31 -11.79 1.48 4.71
C ALA A 31 -11.34 2.67 3.82
N VAL A 32 -12.06 3.80 3.90
CA VAL A 32 -11.70 5.03 3.16
C VAL A 32 -10.32 5.56 3.59
N ARG A 33 -10.00 5.46 4.88
CA ARG A 33 -8.70 5.87 5.41
C ARG A 33 -7.58 4.97 4.87
N LEU A 34 -7.76 3.66 4.87
CA LEU A 34 -6.79 2.70 4.37
C LEU A 34 -6.55 2.89 2.86
N GLU A 35 -7.60 3.02 2.07
CA GLU A 35 -7.50 3.29 0.63
C GLU A 35 -6.72 4.59 0.36
N ARG A 36 -7.00 5.65 1.13
CA ARG A 36 -6.24 6.91 1.03
C ARG A 36 -4.77 6.72 1.37
N LEU A 37 -4.46 5.97 2.42
CA LEU A 37 -3.08 5.71 2.85
C LEU A 37 -2.32 4.89 1.80
N GLU A 38 -2.93 3.85 1.25
CA GLU A 38 -2.34 3.05 0.16
C GLU A 38 -2.05 3.94 -1.04
N LYS A 39 -3.02 4.75 -1.45
CA LYS A 39 -2.84 5.71 -2.55
C LYS A 39 -1.70 6.70 -2.29
N GLN A 40 -1.61 7.23 -1.07
CA GLN A 40 -0.51 8.11 -0.67
C GLN A 40 0.85 7.41 -0.71
N GLN A 41 0.95 6.16 -0.24
CA GLN A 41 2.19 5.39 -0.32
C GLN A 41 2.66 5.22 -1.77
N TRP A 42 1.75 4.98 -2.70
CA TRP A 42 2.08 4.90 -4.12
C TRP A 42 2.54 6.26 -4.67
N CYS A 43 1.84 7.34 -4.34
CA CYS A 43 2.27 8.69 -4.71
C CYS A 43 3.69 8.99 -4.22
N ASP A 44 4.00 8.69 -2.95
CA ASP A 44 5.30 8.93 -2.36
C ASP A 44 6.40 8.08 -3.02
N LYS A 45 6.09 6.81 -3.36
CA LYS A 45 7.00 5.93 -4.09
C LYS A 45 7.38 6.52 -5.46
N HIS A 46 6.41 7.00 -6.23
CA HIS A 46 6.68 7.60 -7.54
C HIS A 46 7.42 8.94 -7.42
N ARG A 47 7.08 9.78 -6.44
CA ARG A 47 7.83 11.03 -6.15
C ARG A 47 9.29 10.73 -5.81
N LYS A 48 9.54 9.75 -4.93
CA LYS A 48 10.89 9.33 -4.56
C LYS A 48 11.69 8.85 -5.77
N ARG A 49 11.07 8.03 -6.64
CA ARG A 49 11.71 7.57 -7.88
C ARG A 49 12.13 8.73 -8.77
N LEU A 50 11.29 9.76 -8.94
CA LEU A 50 11.65 10.95 -9.72
C LEU A 50 12.84 11.71 -9.10
N ILE A 51 12.84 11.91 -7.78
CA ILE A 51 13.94 12.57 -7.06
C ILE A 51 15.26 11.84 -7.28
N GLU A 52 15.25 10.51 -7.31
CA GLU A 52 16.45 9.70 -7.51
C GLU A 52 16.92 9.67 -8.98
N MET A 53 15.99 9.62 -9.94
CA MET A 53 16.30 9.33 -11.34
C MET A 53 16.41 10.56 -12.26
N GLU A 54 15.66 11.64 -12.00
CA GLU A 54 15.68 12.84 -12.84
C GLU A 54 17.03 13.58 -12.81
N PRO A 55 17.67 13.84 -11.64
CA PRO A 55 18.94 14.56 -11.63
C PRO A 55 20.12 13.70 -12.09
N ALA A 56 20.00 12.37 -12.00
CA ALA A 56 21.07 11.44 -12.34
C ALA A 56 21.02 11.04 -13.81
N ARG A 57 22.03 11.45 -14.60
CA ARG A 57 22.18 10.99 -15.98
C ARG A 57 22.51 9.50 -16.08
N ARG A 58 23.13 8.92 -15.05
CA ARG A 58 23.47 7.50 -14.94
C ARG A 58 22.98 6.99 -13.59
N VAL A 59 22.09 6.01 -13.63
CA VAL A 59 21.54 5.36 -12.43
C VAL A 59 22.16 3.98 -12.33
N TYR A 60 22.48 3.55 -11.11
CA TYR A 60 23.01 2.22 -10.83
C TYR A 60 22.04 1.48 -9.90
N THR A 61 21.81 0.21 -10.17
CA THR A 61 20.96 -0.69 -9.39
C THR A 61 21.74 -1.94 -9.00
N TYR A 62 21.22 -2.69 -8.04
CA TYR A 62 21.73 -4.02 -7.74
C TYR A 62 20.91 -5.06 -8.51
N ASP A 63 21.58 -6.00 -9.15
CA ASP A 63 20.93 -7.15 -9.79
C ASP A 63 20.68 -8.29 -8.79
N GLU A 64 20.28 -9.46 -9.31
CA GLU A 64 19.94 -10.65 -8.51
C GLU A 64 21.16 -11.24 -7.78
N ASP A 65 22.36 -11.04 -8.33
CA ASP A 65 23.63 -11.47 -7.75
C ASP A 65 24.18 -10.45 -6.73
N GLY A 66 23.50 -9.31 -6.59
CA GLY A 66 23.92 -8.21 -5.72
C GLY A 66 25.06 -7.38 -6.32
N GLU A 67 25.32 -7.51 -7.63
CA GLU A 67 26.28 -6.69 -8.33
C GLU A 67 25.66 -5.34 -8.72
N GLN A 68 26.48 -4.28 -8.63
CA GLN A 68 26.02 -2.96 -9.04
C GLN A 68 26.11 -2.82 -10.56
N VAL A 69 24.96 -2.82 -11.22
CA VAL A 69 24.83 -2.66 -12.67
C VAL A 69 24.31 -1.28 -13.02
N ARG A 70 24.77 -0.74 -14.16
CA ARG A 70 24.25 0.52 -14.68
C ARG A 70 22.88 0.28 -15.31
N MET A 71 21.87 1.01 -14.86
CA MET A 71 20.57 1.06 -15.51
C MET A 71 20.72 1.64 -16.91
N ASP A 72 20.04 1.01 -17.86
CA ASP A 72 19.94 1.49 -19.23
C ASP A 72 19.21 2.85 -19.32
N ASP A 73 19.64 3.71 -20.25
CA ASP A 73 19.14 5.09 -20.34
C ASP A 73 17.68 5.12 -20.78
N ASP A 74 17.26 4.24 -21.69
CA ASP A 74 15.87 4.16 -22.17
C ASP A 74 14.97 3.62 -21.06
N THR A 75 15.46 2.63 -20.31
CA THR A 75 14.74 2.11 -19.13
C THR A 75 14.54 3.20 -18.08
N ARG A 76 15.58 4.00 -17.79
CA ARG A 76 15.50 5.11 -16.84
C ARG A 76 14.45 6.14 -17.28
N VAL A 77 14.45 6.51 -18.56
CA VAL A 77 13.48 7.48 -19.11
C VAL A 77 12.06 6.93 -19.02
N ALA A 78 11.84 5.67 -19.39
CA ALA A 78 10.53 5.04 -19.29
C ALA A 78 9.98 5.03 -17.86
N LEU A 79 10.82 4.72 -16.86
CA LEU A 79 10.43 4.73 -15.45
C LEU A 79 10.11 6.14 -14.91
N ILE A 80 10.80 7.17 -15.42
CA ILE A 80 10.51 8.57 -15.12
C ILE A 80 9.15 8.95 -15.71
N GLU A 81 8.90 8.62 -16.97
CA GLU A 81 7.63 8.93 -17.64
C GLU A 81 6.44 8.22 -16.99
N GLU A 82 6.58 6.92 -16.68
CA GLU A 82 5.60 6.15 -15.90
C GLU A 82 5.25 6.87 -14.59
N SER A 83 6.27 7.34 -13.88
CA SER A 83 6.07 7.99 -12.58
C SER A 83 5.41 9.36 -12.71
N ARG A 84 5.77 10.14 -13.72
CA ARG A 84 5.10 11.42 -14.01
C ARG A 84 3.63 11.21 -14.35
N ASN A 85 3.33 10.23 -15.20
CA ASN A 85 1.96 9.91 -15.61
C ASN A 85 1.13 9.43 -14.43
N TYR A 86 1.67 8.49 -13.63
CA TYR A 86 0.98 8.01 -12.44
C TYR A 86 0.66 9.16 -11.47
N LEU A 87 1.63 10.04 -11.21
CA LEU A 87 1.41 11.18 -10.33
C LEU A 87 0.36 12.15 -10.89
N ALA A 88 0.40 12.45 -12.20
CA ALA A 88 -0.57 13.33 -12.83
C ALA A 88 -2.00 12.78 -12.78
N GLU A 89 -2.17 11.47 -12.92
CA GLU A 89 -3.49 10.81 -12.93
C GLU A 89 -4.03 10.54 -11.51
N ASN A 90 -3.14 10.23 -10.56
CA ASN A 90 -3.53 9.68 -9.27
C ASN A 90 -3.28 10.64 -8.10
N CYS A 91 -2.36 11.58 -8.19
CA CYS A 91 -1.84 12.30 -7.03
C CYS A 91 -2.07 13.82 -7.18
N PRO A 92 -3.25 14.32 -6.77
CA PRO A 92 -3.60 15.75 -6.85
C PRO A 92 -2.72 16.64 -5.96
#